data_AF-A0A7W9JCJ8-F1
#
_entry.id   AF-A0A7W9JCJ8-F1
#
_cell.length_a   1.000
_cell.length_b   1.000
_cell.length_c   1.000
_cell.angle_alpha   90.00
_cell.angle_beta   90.00
_cell.angle_gamma   90.00
#
_symmetry.space_group_name_H-M   'P 1'
#
loop_
_entity.id
_entity.type
_entity.pdbx_description
1 polymer ?
#
loop_
_entity_poly.entity_id
_entity_poly.type
_entity_poly.pdbx_seq_one_letter_code
_entity_poly.pdbx_strand_id
1 'polypeptide(L)'
;MNDHDFGDDLRDALRPDDGIRPLDPATVIAGAHRRRRMRGLAAAGLASVAVLAIAAGGLLASGSPTGTAPAPAAPPTTGTTGVRPGTPTPPGTPSAPTPPANFPDATPSGQISAGRTIVPNTPLTAADLPTLSTDNPAKPNASRGAAFAAQCRTALLAQDPGPGPAATKRATLEDRDGITMILADSTRWGACDNGYDSPEVTLRQPASMQRPSRDNLQALAVANNRVTRNGQDYEYYWAAGLLPKSVAGLRYTFPDGATVNATVTGGFWLMKHRSATPGGGPPGAPPIKVELLAQDGSVLVTRELEWGLHTCAQISHGC
;
A
#
# COMPACT_ATOMS: atom_id res chain seq x y z
N MET A 1 -34.81 -43.78 -1.08
CA MET A 1 -34.61 -42.33 -1.24
C MET A 1 -34.00 -42.14 -2.61
N ASN A 2 -34.77 -41.61 -3.56
CA ASN A 2 -34.44 -41.59 -4.97
C ASN A 2 -33.76 -40.27 -5.34
N ASP A 3 -32.55 -40.35 -5.92
CA ASP A 3 -31.71 -39.21 -6.35
C ASP A 3 -32.21 -38.56 -7.67
N HIS A 4 -33.51 -38.27 -7.80
CA HIS A 4 -34.08 -37.68 -9.02
C HIS A 4 -34.66 -36.27 -8.86
N ASP A 5 -34.70 -35.69 -7.65
CA ASP A 5 -35.35 -34.38 -7.45
C ASP A 5 -34.42 -33.15 -7.58
N PHE A 6 -33.10 -33.28 -7.46
CA PHE A 6 -32.22 -32.10 -7.44
C PHE A 6 -32.01 -31.42 -8.81
N GLY A 7 -32.34 -32.11 -9.91
CA GLY A 7 -32.10 -31.59 -11.25
C GLY A 7 -33.10 -30.54 -11.72
N ASP A 8 -34.35 -30.64 -11.26
CA ASP A 8 -35.44 -29.82 -11.78
C ASP A 8 -35.53 -28.45 -11.07
N ASP A 9 -35.22 -28.40 -9.77
CA ASP A 9 -35.16 -27.14 -9.02
C ASP A 9 -34.10 -26.16 -9.55
N LEU A 10 -32.96 -26.69 -10.03
CA LEU A 10 -31.89 -25.85 -10.57
C LEU A 10 -32.24 -25.26 -11.93
N ARG A 11 -33.08 -25.95 -12.71
CA ARG A 11 -33.53 -25.48 -14.02
C ARG A 11 -34.61 -24.41 -13.89
N ASP A 12 -35.47 -24.51 -12.89
CA ASP A 12 -36.50 -23.50 -12.65
C ASP A 12 -35.89 -22.20 -12.05
N ALA A 13 -34.86 -22.32 -11.19
CA ALA A 13 -34.14 -21.17 -10.65
C ALA A 13 -33.29 -20.39 -11.69
N LEU A 14 -32.93 -21.01 -12.81
CA LEU A 14 -32.13 -20.40 -13.88
C LEU A 14 -32.97 -19.96 -15.08
N ARG A 15 -34.30 -20.03 -14.99
CA ARG A 15 -35.18 -19.57 -16.05
C ARG A 15 -35.05 -18.04 -16.17
N PRO A 16 -34.74 -17.50 -17.36
CA PRO A 16 -34.67 -16.06 -17.57
C PRO A 16 -36.01 -15.43 -17.18
N ASP A 17 -35.96 -14.46 -16.28
CA ASP A 17 -37.15 -13.73 -15.86
C ASP A 17 -37.56 -12.81 -17.02
N ASP A 18 -38.61 -13.20 -17.77
CA ASP A 18 -39.12 -12.48 -18.95
C ASP A 18 -39.76 -11.11 -18.60
N GLY A 19 -39.56 -10.64 -17.37
CA GLY A 19 -40.14 -9.42 -16.80
C GLY A 19 -39.26 -8.16 -16.83
N ILE A 20 -38.12 -8.15 -17.55
CA ILE A 20 -37.28 -6.94 -17.63
C ILE A 20 -38.00 -5.88 -18.49
N ARG A 21 -38.82 -5.05 -17.83
CA ARG A 21 -39.35 -3.81 -18.41
C ARG A 21 -38.17 -2.96 -18.91
N PRO A 22 -38.21 -2.44 -20.14
CA PRO A 22 -37.19 -1.55 -20.66
C PRO A 22 -36.95 -0.41 -19.68
N LEU A 23 -35.69 -0.24 -19.25
CA LEU A 23 -35.27 0.85 -18.38
C LEU A 23 -35.64 2.18 -19.05
N ASP A 24 -36.57 2.91 -18.45
CA ASP A 24 -36.94 4.24 -18.91
C ASP A 24 -35.74 5.19 -18.75
N PRO A 25 -35.17 5.72 -19.84
CA PRO A 25 -33.98 6.57 -19.80
C PRO A 25 -34.19 7.86 -18.99
N ALA A 26 -35.43 8.35 -18.86
CA ALA A 26 -35.73 9.53 -18.05
C ALA A 26 -35.48 9.27 -16.55
N THR A 27 -35.78 8.05 -16.09
CA THR A 27 -35.59 7.65 -14.69
C THR A 27 -34.10 7.45 -14.35
N VAL A 28 -33.29 6.99 -15.32
CA VAL A 28 -31.84 6.79 -15.15
C VAL A 28 -31.08 8.13 -15.04
N ILE A 29 -31.48 9.13 -15.82
CA ILE A 29 -30.85 10.46 -15.81
C ILE A 29 -31.22 11.25 -14.53
N ALA A 30 -32.47 11.13 -14.06
CA ALA A 30 -32.91 11.76 -12.82
C ALA A 30 -32.18 11.22 -11.57
N GLY A 31 -31.88 9.91 -11.55
CA GLY A 31 -31.14 9.27 -10.46
C GLY A 31 -29.68 9.75 -10.33
N ALA A 32 -29.02 10.02 -11.46
CA ALA A 32 -27.63 10.49 -11.49
C ALA A 32 -27.48 11.92 -10.95
N HIS A 33 -28.44 12.81 -11.24
CA HIS A 33 -28.41 14.18 -10.73
C HIS A 33 -28.65 14.29 -9.22
N ARG A 34 -29.50 13.41 -8.65
CA ARG A 34 -29.80 13.43 -7.21
C ARG A 34 -28.59 13.07 -6.34
N ARG A 35 -27.73 12.14 -6.78
CA ARG A 35 -26.52 11.75 -6.03
C ARG A 35 -25.44 12.84 -5.99
N ARG A 36 -25.32 13.67 -7.04
CA ARG A 36 -24.36 14.80 -7.04
C ARG A 36 -24.75 15.91 -6.06
N ARG A 37 -26.05 16.17 -5.87
CA ARG A 37 -26.51 17.20 -4.92
C ARG A 37 -26.32 16.81 -3.45
N MET A 38 -26.42 15.52 -3.10
CA MET A 38 -26.28 15.09 -1.70
C MET A 38 -24.83 15.07 -1.20
N ARG A 39 -23.82 15.02 -2.08
CA ARG A 39 -22.41 15.05 -1.69
C ARG A 39 -21.87 16.45 -1.39
N GLY A 40 -22.63 17.51 -1.66
CA GLY A 40 -22.23 18.90 -1.39
C GLY A 40 -22.62 19.45 -0.02
N LEU A 41 -23.32 18.69 0.83
CA LEU A 41 -23.88 19.19 2.10
C LEU A 41 -23.38 18.47 3.36
N ALA A 42 -22.45 17.51 3.25
CA ALA A 42 -21.95 16.74 4.39
C ALA A 42 -20.58 17.20 4.93
N ALA A 43 -20.18 18.44 4.66
CA ALA A 43 -18.94 19.05 5.17
C ALA A 43 -19.24 20.33 5.96
N ALA A 44 -20.08 20.23 6.98
CA ALA A 44 -20.21 21.26 8.02
C ALA A 44 -20.85 20.66 9.29
N GLY A 45 -20.10 20.65 10.39
CA GLY A 45 -20.57 20.35 11.75
C GLY A 45 -20.13 18.97 12.27
N LEU A 46 -19.57 18.81 13.47
CA LEU A 46 -19.42 19.71 14.62
C LEU A 46 -18.16 19.30 15.41
N ALA A 47 -17.52 20.34 15.96
CA ALA A 47 -16.42 20.27 16.90
C ALA A 47 -16.92 20.04 18.34
N SER A 48 -16.02 19.47 19.16
CA SER A 48 -15.82 19.70 20.60
C SER A 48 -16.95 19.37 21.59
N VAL A 49 -16.68 18.38 22.46
CA VAL A 49 -17.32 18.25 23.77
C VAL A 49 -16.26 18.41 24.87
N ALA A 50 -16.66 19.13 25.91
CA ALA A 50 -15.88 19.95 26.81
C ALA A 50 -15.22 19.22 27.98
N VAL A 51 -14.11 19.80 28.46
CA VAL A 51 -13.57 19.59 29.81
C VAL A 51 -14.31 20.54 30.77
N LEU A 52 -15.02 19.96 31.73
CA LEU A 52 -15.61 20.68 32.86
C LEU A 52 -14.50 20.98 33.89
N ALA A 53 -14.07 22.24 33.96
CA ALA A 53 -13.34 22.77 35.11
C ALA A 53 -14.17 23.91 35.73
N ILE A 54 -14.48 23.70 37.01
CA ILE A 54 -15.25 24.59 37.87
C ILE A 54 -14.41 25.83 38.21
N ALA A 55 -14.93 27.02 37.94
CA ALA A 55 -14.53 28.24 38.64
C ALA A 55 -15.73 29.21 38.69
N ALA A 56 -16.30 29.33 39.88
CA ALA A 56 -17.37 30.26 40.18
C ALA A 56 -16.80 31.70 40.27
N GLY A 57 -17.26 32.54 39.34
CA GLY A 57 -17.87 33.84 39.59
C GLY A 57 -17.08 34.93 40.33
N GLY A 58 -16.85 36.03 39.60
CA GLY A 58 -17.07 37.37 40.17
C GLY A 58 -16.16 38.46 39.61
N LEU A 59 -16.59 39.18 38.57
CA LEU A 59 -16.44 40.63 38.46
C LEU A 59 -17.21 41.19 37.25
N LEU A 60 -17.97 42.26 37.52
CA LEU A 60 -18.82 43.02 36.61
C LEU A 60 -18.00 44.01 35.77
N ALA A 61 -18.54 44.34 34.59
CA ALA A 61 -18.72 45.70 34.06
C ALA A 61 -18.22 45.95 32.62
N SER A 62 -19.21 46.29 31.77
CA SER A 62 -19.24 47.36 30.75
C SER A 62 -18.31 47.33 29.53
N GLY A 63 -18.94 47.53 28.36
CA GLY A 63 -18.32 48.27 27.25
C GLY A 63 -18.65 47.75 25.85
N SER A 64 -19.77 48.19 25.27
CA SER A 64 -19.88 48.27 23.80
C SER A 64 -19.12 49.52 23.33
N PRO A 65 -18.43 49.44 22.17
CA PRO A 65 -18.95 50.25 21.07
C PRO A 65 -18.87 49.58 19.69
N THR A 66 -19.85 49.98 18.89
CA THR A 66 -19.96 49.96 17.43
C THR A 66 -18.67 50.29 16.70
N GLY A 67 -18.30 49.49 15.69
CA GLY A 67 -17.17 49.76 14.80
C GLY A 67 -17.35 49.13 13.42
N THR A 68 -17.85 49.94 12.48
CA THR A 68 -17.54 50.04 11.04
C THR A 68 -17.00 48.81 10.29
N ALA A 69 -17.78 48.35 9.30
CA ALA A 69 -17.37 47.42 8.25
C ALA A 69 -16.26 48.00 7.34
N PRO A 70 -15.22 47.25 6.96
CA PRO A 70 -14.24 47.69 5.96
C PRO A 70 -14.77 47.57 4.53
N ALA A 71 -14.44 48.56 3.70
CA ALA A 71 -14.69 48.58 2.26
C ALA A 71 -13.84 47.53 1.50
N PRO A 72 -14.28 47.06 0.30
CA PRO A 72 -13.54 46.07 -0.48
C PRO A 72 -12.26 46.66 -1.08
N ALA A 73 -11.16 45.90 -1.01
CA ALA A 73 -9.87 46.25 -1.58
C ALA A 73 -9.89 46.22 -3.11
N ALA A 74 -9.30 47.26 -3.73
CA ALA A 74 -9.06 47.34 -5.16
C ALA A 74 -7.94 46.36 -5.61
N PRO A 75 -7.96 45.89 -6.86
CA PRO A 75 -6.97 44.94 -7.38
C PRO A 75 -5.58 45.59 -7.56
N PRO A 76 -4.48 44.82 -7.38
CA PRO A 76 -3.12 45.33 -7.45
C PRO A 76 -2.68 45.66 -8.89
N THR A 77 -1.90 46.75 -8.97
CA THR A 77 -1.27 47.31 -10.17
C THR A 77 -0.01 46.53 -10.54
N THR A 78 0.12 46.18 -11.82
CA THR A 78 1.24 45.43 -12.39
C THR A 78 2.50 46.32 -12.49
N GLY A 79 3.50 46.05 -11.64
CA GLY A 79 4.82 46.68 -11.70
C GLY A 79 5.84 45.82 -12.44
N THR A 80 6.27 46.27 -13.62
CA THR A 80 7.33 45.64 -14.42
C THR A 80 8.70 46.01 -13.83
N THR A 81 9.41 45.05 -13.23
CA THR A 81 10.81 45.21 -12.82
C THR A 81 11.72 44.53 -13.84
N GLY A 82 12.50 45.34 -14.56
CA GLY A 82 13.54 44.87 -15.47
C GLY A 82 14.78 44.42 -14.69
N VAL A 83 15.08 43.13 -14.74
CA VAL A 83 16.32 42.56 -14.20
C VAL A 83 17.30 42.31 -15.34
N ARG A 84 18.47 42.94 -15.23
CA ARG A 84 19.61 42.84 -16.14
C ARG A 84 20.34 41.50 -15.95
N PRO A 85 20.68 40.74 -17.01
CA PRO A 85 21.43 39.49 -16.87
C PRO A 85 22.87 39.76 -16.43
N GLY A 86 23.28 39.20 -15.29
CA GLY A 86 24.67 39.13 -14.85
C GLY A 86 25.39 37.94 -15.49
N THR A 87 26.65 38.15 -15.88
CA THR A 87 27.54 37.16 -16.48
C THR A 87 27.86 36.03 -15.49
N PRO A 88 27.74 34.74 -15.88
CA PRO A 88 28.07 33.62 -15.00
C PRO A 88 29.58 33.52 -14.79
N THR A 89 29.99 33.41 -13.52
CA THR A 89 31.37 33.11 -13.10
C THR A 89 31.57 31.59 -13.12
N PRO A 90 32.68 31.06 -13.69
CA PRO A 90 32.92 29.62 -13.75
C PRO A 90 33.22 29.02 -12.35
N PRO A 91 32.77 27.78 -12.07
CA PRO A 91 33.05 27.10 -10.80
C PRO A 91 34.53 26.72 -10.66
N GLY A 92 35.10 27.00 -9.48
CA GLY A 92 36.45 26.61 -9.11
C GLY A 92 36.63 25.10 -9.04
N THR A 93 37.79 24.64 -9.52
CA THR A 93 38.26 23.26 -9.50
C THR A 93 38.43 22.75 -8.06
N PRO A 94 37.82 21.63 -7.65
CA PRO A 94 38.08 21.05 -6.34
C PRO A 94 39.48 20.40 -6.30
N SER A 95 40.28 20.81 -5.31
CA SER A 95 41.58 20.22 -4.99
C SER A 95 41.43 18.78 -4.50
N ALA A 96 42.27 17.89 -5.03
CA ALA A 96 42.35 16.49 -4.63
C ALA A 96 42.86 16.34 -3.18
N PRO A 97 42.27 15.45 -2.37
CA PRO A 97 42.78 15.15 -1.04
C PRO A 97 44.08 14.33 -1.12
N THR A 98 45.08 14.80 -0.37
CA THR A 98 46.37 14.16 -0.14
C THR A 98 46.21 12.88 0.68
N PRO A 99 46.79 11.74 0.29
CA PRO A 99 46.77 10.53 1.12
C PRO A 99 47.74 10.67 2.32
N PRO A 100 47.34 10.29 3.55
CA PRO A 100 48.29 10.21 4.65
C PRO A 100 49.21 9.01 4.50
N ALA A 101 50.48 9.25 4.81
CA ALA A 101 51.59 8.32 4.76
C ALA A 101 51.57 7.30 5.92
N ASN A 102 52.09 6.11 5.61
CA ASN A 102 52.85 5.19 6.46
C ASN A 102 52.28 4.81 7.85
N PHE A 103 51.84 3.55 7.97
CA PHE A 103 51.93 2.79 9.22
C PHE A 103 53.11 1.82 9.15
N PRO A 104 53.98 1.73 10.17
CA PRO A 104 55.05 0.74 10.21
C PRO A 104 54.54 -0.65 10.61
N ASP A 105 55.25 -1.64 10.08
CA ASP A 105 55.23 -3.06 10.43
C ASP A 105 55.15 -3.33 11.93
N ALA A 106 54.28 -4.26 12.32
CA ALA A 106 54.40 -5.00 13.56
C ALA A 106 54.05 -6.48 13.33
N THR A 107 55.10 -7.30 13.36
CA THR A 107 55.13 -8.77 13.29
C THR A 107 54.57 -9.39 14.59
N PRO A 108 54.03 -10.62 14.59
CA PRO A 108 53.19 -11.15 15.66
C PRO A 108 53.99 -11.95 16.71
N SER A 109 53.58 -11.88 17.97
CA SER A 109 53.87 -12.91 18.98
C SER A 109 53.02 -12.74 20.24
N GLY A 110 52.38 -13.84 20.65
CA GLY A 110 52.32 -14.21 22.06
C GLY A 110 51.02 -13.97 22.83
N GLN A 111 50.46 -15.11 23.28
CA GLN A 111 50.05 -15.33 24.68
C GLN A 111 48.57 -15.06 25.03
N ILE A 112 47.72 -16.05 24.77
CA ILE A 112 46.40 -16.18 25.41
C ILE A 112 46.58 -16.97 26.70
N SER A 113 46.36 -16.29 27.83
CA SER A 113 46.27 -16.88 29.16
C SER A 113 44.82 -17.28 29.46
N ALA A 114 44.67 -18.44 30.08
CA ALA A 114 43.43 -19.11 30.43
C ALA A 114 42.56 -18.34 31.44
N GLY A 115 41.24 -18.55 31.38
CA GLY A 115 40.35 -18.28 32.51
C GLY A 115 38.97 -17.71 32.18
N ARG A 116 38.16 -18.39 31.36
CA ARG A 116 36.70 -18.18 31.40
C ARG A 116 35.97 -19.49 31.11
N THR A 117 35.35 -20.03 32.15
CA THR A 117 34.46 -21.19 32.08
C THR A 117 33.25 -20.84 31.21
N ILE A 118 33.24 -21.38 29.98
CA ILE A 118 32.06 -21.39 29.12
C ILE A 118 31.25 -22.62 29.52
N VAL A 119 30.02 -22.40 29.98
CA VAL A 119 29.01 -23.44 30.11
C VAL A 119 28.77 -23.99 28.69
N PRO A 120 28.87 -25.30 28.44
CA PRO A 120 28.66 -25.83 27.11
C PRO A 120 27.22 -25.55 26.66
N ASN A 121 27.09 -24.78 25.58
CA ASN A 121 25.86 -24.69 24.81
C ASN A 121 25.50 -26.10 24.35
N THR A 122 24.43 -26.65 24.89
CA THR A 122 23.74 -27.78 24.29
C THR A 122 23.35 -27.38 22.86
N PRO A 123 23.74 -28.14 21.82
CA PRO A 123 23.26 -27.87 20.48
C PRO A 123 21.74 -27.99 20.49
N LEU A 124 21.04 -26.89 20.19
CA LEU A 124 19.62 -26.90 19.90
C LEU A 124 19.40 -27.82 18.69
N THR A 125 18.89 -29.02 18.96
CA THR A 125 18.39 -29.94 17.94
C THR A 125 17.23 -29.27 17.20
N ALA A 126 17.15 -29.48 15.89
CA ALA A 126 16.12 -28.97 14.98
C ALA A 126 14.67 -29.44 15.31
N ALA A 127 14.43 -30.00 16.50
CA ALA A 127 13.15 -30.48 16.99
C ALA A 127 12.41 -29.45 17.89
N ASP A 128 13.06 -28.37 18.34
CA ASP A 128 12.49 -27.41 19.30
C ASP A 128 12.15 -26.02 18.70
N LEU A 129 12.17 -25.87 17.38
CA LEU A 129 11.52 -24.72 16.75
C LEU A 129 10.01 -24.97 16.75
N PRO A 130 9.16 -24.02 17.18
CA PRO A 130 7.72 -24.15 17.01
C PRO A 130 7.44 -24.34 15.52
N THR A 131 6.98 -25.54 15.17
CA THR A 131 6.51 -25.87 13.83
C THR A 131 5.36 -24.91 13.54
N LEU A 132 5.61 -23.90 12.71
CA LEU A 132 4.55 -23.12 12.10
C LEU A 132 3.64 -24.15 11.44
N SER A 133 2.40 -24.29 11.94
CA SER A 133 1.47 -25.31 11.45
C SER A 133 1.43 -25.22 9.93
N THR A 134 1.94 -26.25 9.26
CA THR A 134 1.68 -26.52 7.85
C THR A 134 0.23 -27.02 7.76
N ASP A 135 -0.71 -26.17 8.16
CA ASP A 135 -2.12 -26.37 7.84
C ASP A 135 -2.16 -26.49 6.32
N ASN A 136 -2.63 -27.64 5.86
CA ASN A 136 -2.76 -27.99 4.45
C ASN A 136 -3.12 -26.75 3.64
N PRO A 137 -2.38 -26.40 2.57
CA PRO A 137 -2.78 -25.32 1.70
C PRO A 137 -4.16 -25.68 1.17
N ALA A 138 -5.19 -25.04 1.71
CA ALA A 138 -6.57 -25.29 1.32
C ALA A 138 -6.62 -25.13 -0.21
N LYS A 139 -7.19 -26.11 -0.90
CA LYS A 139 -7.35 -26.01 -2.35
C LYS A 139 -8.05 -24.67 -2.66
N PRO A 140 -7.53 -23.88 -3.62
CA PRO A 140 -8.13 -22.60 -3.99
C PRO A 140 -9.62 -22.79 -4.26
N ASN A 141 -10.48 -22.06 -3.53
CA ASN A 141 -11.92 -22.15 -3.75
C ASN A 141 -12.25 -21.29 -4.96
N ALA A 142 -12.40 -21.91 -6.13
CA ALA A 142 -12.64 -21.22 -7.40
C ALA A 142 -13.81 -20.22 -7.34
N SER A 143 -14.85 -20.50 -6.55
CA SER A 143 -16.00 -19.59 -6.37
C SER A 143 -15.62 -18.31 -5.63
N ARG A 144 -14.76 -18.41 -4.61
CA ARG A 144 -14.23 -17.26 -3.85
C ARG A 144 -13.43 -16.33 -4.76
N GLY A 145 -12.56 -16.91 -5.60
CA GLY A 145 -11.74 -16.15 -6.55
C GLY A 145 -12.58 -15.38 -7.58
N ALA A 146 -13.66 -15.98 -8.09
CA ALA A 146 -14.56 -15.34 -9.05
C ALA A 146 -15.35 -14.18 -8.42
N ALA A 147 -15.90 -14.37 -7.21
CA ALA A 147 -16.63 -13.32 -6.50
C ALA A 147 -15.72 -12.11 -6.20
N PHE A 148 -14.50 -12.36 -5.72
CA PHE A 148 -13.54 -11.29 -5.46
C PHE A 148 -13.10 -10.56 -6.73
N ALA A 149 -12.95 -11.26 -7.87
CA ALA A 149 -12.66 -10.62 -9.14
C ALA A 149 -13.75 -9.64 -9.59
N ALA A 150 -15.03 -9.97 -9.35
CA ALA A 150 -16.14 -9.08 -9.65
C ALA A 150 -16.14 -7.81 -8.76
N GLN A 151 -15.86 -7.98 -7.46
CA GLN A 151 -15.72 -6.87 -6.52
C GLN A 151 -14.54 -5.95 -6.89
N CYS A 152 -13.38 -6.55 -7.17
CA CYS A 152 -12.19 -5.84 -7.60
C CYS A 152 -12.44 -5.04 -8.88
N ARG A 153 -13.09 -5.64 -9.89
CA ARG A 153 -13.47 -4.95 -11.12
C ARG A 153 -14.37 -3.75 -10.85
N THR A 154 -15.38 -3.91 -10.01
CA THR A 154 -16.31 -2.83 -9.66
C THR A 154 -15.59 -1.67 -8.99
N ALA A 155 -14.69 -1.97 -8.05
CA ALA A 155 -13.93 -0.97 -7.31
C ALA A 155 -12.90 -0.25 -8.20
N LEU A 156 -12.23 -0.96 -9.12
CA LEU A 156 -11.29 -0.37 -10.08
C LEU A 156 -11.99 0.49 -11.15
N LEU A 157 -13.20 0.12 -11.58
CA LEU A 157 -14.01 0.94 -12.51
C LEU A 157 -14.50 2.25 -11.87
N ALA A 158 -14.61 2.29 -10.54
CA ALA A 158 -14.96 3.51 -9.81
C ALA A 158 -13.77 4.48 -9.70
N GLN A 159 -12.54 4.05 -10.02
CA GLN A 159 -11.37 4.92 -10.06
C GLN A 159 -11.30 5.66 -11.39
N ASP A 160 -11.00 6.95 -11.33
CA ASP A 160 -10.73 7.77 -12.51
C ASP A 160 -9.33 8.37 -12.39
N PRO A 161 -8.35 7.93 -13.20
CA PRO A 161 -8.49 6.98 -14.31
C PRO A 161 -8.20 5.51 -13.93
N GLY A 162 -9.13 4.59 -14.17
CA GLY A 162 -9.00 3.14 -13.91
C GLY A 162 -8.91 2.25 -15.16
N PRO A 163 -8.68 0.93 -15.01
CA PRO A 163 -8.84 -0.04 -16.09
C PRO A 163 -10.30 -0.07 -16.56
N GLY A 164 -10.52 -0.18 -17.86
CA GLY A 164 -11.83 -0.27 -18.48
C GLY A 164 -12.56 -1.58 -18.19
N PRO A 165 -13.84 -1.68 -18.61
CA PRO A 165 -14.70 -2.83 -18.30
C PRO A 165 -14.21 -4.15 -18.92
N ALA A 166 -13.38 -4.08 -19.95
CA ALA A 166 -12.75 -5.24 -20.59
C ALA A 166 -11.51 -5.77 -19.83
N ALA A 167 -11.15 -5.18 -18.68
CA ALA A 167 -10.01 -5.62 -17.90
C ALA A 167 -10.13 -7.10 -17.48
N THR A 168 -9.05 -7.83 -17.73
CA THR A 168 -8.93 -9.28 -17.46
C THR A 168 -7.96 -9.52 -16.32
N LYS A 169 -8.14 -10.66 -15.64
CA LYS A 169 -7.25 -11.11 -14.57
C LYS A 169 -5.88 -11.47 -15.14
N ARG A 170 -4.83 -10.83 -14.63
CA ARG A 170 -3.44 -11.03 -15.09
C ARG A 170 -2.58 -11.83 -14.11
N ALA A 171 -2.81 -11.63 -12.82
CA ALA A 171 -2.11 -12.33 -11.75
C ALA A 171 -3.04 -12.48 -10.54
N THR A 172 -2.81 -13.51 -9.74
CA THR A 172 -3.53 -13.75 -8.49
C THR A 172 -2.59 -14.45 -7.51
N LEU A 173 -2.67 -14.05 -6.25
CA LEU A 173 -2.00 -14.67 -5.12
C LEU A 173 -3.08 -14.92 -4.06
N GLU A 174 -3.34 -16.19 -3.76
CA GLU A 174 -4.34 -16.61 -2.78
C GLU A 174 -3.66 -17.40 -1.67
N ASP A 175 -3.93 -17.03 -0.42
CA ASP A 175 -3.44 -17.70 0.77
C ASP A 175 -4.51 -17.64 1.89
N ARG A 176 -4.14 -18.08 3.10
CA ARG A 176 -5.01 -18.04 4.27
C ARG A 176 -5.42 -16.62 4.67
N ASP A 177 -4.63 -15.63 4.31
CA ASP A 177 -4.86 -14.25 4.70
C ASP A 177 -5.86 -13.60 3.75
N GLY A 178 -5.90 -14.00 2.48
CA GLY A 178 -6.88 -13.54 1.49
C GLY A 178 -6.37 -13.69 0.06
N ILE A 179 -6.94 -12.89 -0.84
CA ILE A 179 -6.62 -12.88 -2.27
C ILE A 179 -6.11 -11.48 -2.64
N THR A 180 -4.93 -11.43 -3.26
CA THR A 180 -4.45 -10.27 -4.01
C THR A 180 -4.54 -10.59 -5.50
N MET A 181 -5.01 -9.65 -6.32
CA MET A 181 -5.05 -9.86 -7.77
C MET A 181 -4.78 -8.59 -8.56
N ILE A 182 -4.36 -8.77 -9.81
CA ILE A 182 -4.22 -7.70 -10.80
C ILE A 182 -5.24 -7.90 -11.91
N LEU A 183 -5.97 -6.82 -12.22
CA LEU A 183 -6.78 -6.69 -13.42
C LEU A 183 -6.12 -5.68 -14.36
N ALA A 184 -6.07 -5.98 -15.66
CA ALA A 184 -5.56 -5.07 -16.67
C ALA A 184 -6.28 -5.18 -18.00
N ASP A 185 -6.29 -4.08 -18.74
CA ASP A 185 -6.61 -4.01 -20.17
C ASP A 185 -5.37 -3.63 -20.98
N SER A 186 -5.55 -3.16 -22.22
CA SER A 186 -4.44 -2.75 -23.10
C SER A 186 -3.77 -1.43 -22.70
N THR A 187 -4.41 -0.62 -21.85
CA THR A 187 -4.00 0.75 -21.52
C THR A 187 -3.62 0.92 -20.05
N ARG A 188 -4.28 0.22 -19.14
CA ARG A 188 -4.16 0.39 -17.69
C ARG A 188 -4.25 -0.94 -16.94
N TRP A 189 -3.70 -0.92 -15.73
CA TRP A 189 -3.84 -1.99 -14.76
C TRP A 189 -4.17 -1.42 -13.38
N GLY A 190 -4.70 -2.27 -12.52
CA GLY A 190 -4.88 -2.00 -11.10
C GLY A 190 -4.84 -3.30 -10.32
N ALA A 191 -4.68 -3.21 -9.01
CA ALA A 191 -4.68 -4.38 -8.14
C ALA A 191 -5.67 -4.21 -7.00
N CYS A 192 -6.16 -5.34 -6.49
CA CYS A 192 -6.99 -5.37 -5.31
C CYS A 192 -6.49 -6.42 -4.33
N ASP A 193 -6.74 -6.19 -3.06
CA ASP A 193 -6.51 -7.14 -1.98
C ASP A 193 -7.70 -7.19 -1.02
N ASN A 194 -8.05 -8.39 -0.53
CA ASN A 194 -9.03 -8.59 0.55
C ASN A 194 -8.44 -9.35 1.75
N GLY A 195 -7.12 -9.29 1.94
CA GLY A 195 -6.47 -9.97 3.04
C GLY A 195 -6.63 -9.29 4.40
N TYR A 196 -7.12 -8.06 4.39
CA TYR A 196 -7.50 -7.32 5.58
C TYR A 196 -8.88 -7.79 6.11
N ASP A 197 -9.14 -7.71 7.43
CA ASP A 197 -10.45 -8.03 8.05
C ASP A 197 -11.52 -6.97 7.70
N SER A 198 -11.73 -6.69 6.43
CA SER A 198 -12.79 -5.81 5.95
C SER A 198 -13.57 -6.50 4.84
N PRO A 199 -14.90 -6.31 4.79
CA PRO A 199 -15.68 -6.69 3.62
C PRO A 199 -15.32 -5.85 2.38
N GLU A 200 -14.59 -4.75 2.55
CA GLU A 200 -14.18 -3.86 1.46
C GLU A 200 -12.90 -4.36 0.79
N VAL A 201 -12.90 -4.29 -0.54
CA VAL A 201 -11.67 -4.51 -1.31
C VAL A 201 -10.77 -3.30 -1.19
N THR A 202 -9.50 -3.57 -1.01
CA THR A 202 -8.49 -2.54 -0.91
C THR A 202 -7.77 -2.43 -2.24
N LEU A 203 -7.43 -1.22 -2.68
CA LEU A 203 -6.96 -0.98 -4.04
C LEU A 203 -5.49 -0.54 -4.07
N ARG A 204 -4.79 -0.92 -5.14
CA ARG A 204 -3.63 -0.19 -5.65
C ARG A 204 -4.16 0.79 -6.69
N GLN A 205 -3.80 2.05 -6.57
CA GLN A 205 -4.12 3.10 -7.52
C GLN A 205 -3.79 2.62 -8.94
N PRO A 206 -4.75 2.69 -9.87
CA PRO A 206 -4.51 2.26 -11.23
C PRO A 206 -3.39 3.05 -11.91
N ALA A 207 -2.62 2.37 -12.75
CA ALA A 207 -1.52 2.95 -13.50
C ALA A 207 -1.55 2.53 -14.98
N SER A 208 -0.80 3.23 -15.83
CA SER A 208 -0.69 2.86 -17.24
C SER A 208 0.05 1.53 -17.41
N MET A 209 -0.10 0.90 -18.57
CA MET A 209 0.61 -0.32 -18.96
C MET A 209 2.11 -0.10 -19.26
N GLN A 210 2.67 1.06 -18.93
CA GLN A 210 4.08 1.36 -19.11
C GLN A 210 4.92 0.68 -18.02
N ARG A 211 5.84 -0.20 -18.42
CA ARG A 211 6.78 -0.82 -17.47
C ARG A 211 7.62 0.26 -16.78
N PRO A 212 7.67 0.27 -15.43
CA PRO A 212 8.44 1.25 -14.68
C PRO A 212 9.96 1.05 -14.90
N SER A 213 10.73 2.10 -14.65
CA SER A 213 12.18 1.97 -14.48
C SER A 213 12.49 1.31 -13.14
N ARG A 214 13.70 0.76 -13.00
CA ARG A 214 14.21 0.19 -11.74
C ARG A 214 14.37 1.23 -10.62
N ASP A 215 14.34 2.52 -10.98
CA ASP A 215 14.51 3.66 -10.08
C ASP A 215 13.17 4.26 -9.64
N ASN A 216 12.05 3.79 -10.20
CA ASN A 216 10.72 4.25 -9.78
C ASN A 216 10.31 3.54 -8.49
N LEU A 217 10.65 4.14 -7.35
CA LEU A 217 10.30 3.63 -6.02
C LEU A 217 8.78 3.53 -5.80
N GLN A 218 8.00 4.42 -6.42
CA GLN A 218 6.55 4.35 -6.26
C GLN A 218 5.96 3.10 -6.94
N ALA A 219 6.60 2.60 -8.00
CA ALA A 219 6.22 1.32 -8.57
C ALA A 219 6.50 0.13 -7.65
N LEU A 220 7.29 0.30 -6.58
CA LEU A 220 7.65 -0.74 -5.60
C LEU A 220 6.91 -0.59 -4.26
N ALA A 221 6.05 0.42 -4.14
CA ALA A 221 5.41 0.80 -2.89
C ALA A 221 4.53 -0.31 -2.29
N VAL A 222 4.47 -0.30 -0.96
CA VAL A 222 3.83 -1.34 -0.16
C VAL A 222 2.68 -0.74 0.63
N ALA A 223 1.49 -1.34 0.55
CA ALA A 223 0.40 -1.02 1.45
C ALA A 223 0.61 -1.76 2.78
N ASN A 224 0.41 -1.07 3.91
CA ASN A 224 0.57 -1.64 5.25
C ASN A 224 -0.68 -1.36 6.10
N ASN A 225 -1.12 -2.37 6.87
CA ASN A 225 -2.26 -2.27 7.78
C ASN A 225 -2.07 -3.13 9.01
N ARG A 226 -2.81 -2.80 10.07
CA ARG A 226 -2.96 -3.64 11.25
C ARG A 226 -4.21 -4.50 11.15
N VAL A 227 -4.06 -5.81 11.23
CA VAL A 227 -5.18 -6.76 11.24
C VAL A 227 -5.23 -7.52 12.56
N THR A 228 -6.42 -7.78 13.08
CA THR A 228 -6.59 -8.54 14.33
C THR A 228 -7.19 -9.90 14.04
N ARG A 229 -6.40 -10.97 14.14
CA ARG A 229 -6.84 -12.35 13.89
C ARG A 229 -6.74 -13.15 15.18
N ASN A 230 -7.86 -13.77 15.58
CA ASN A 230 -7.95 -14.58 16.80
C ASN A 230 -7.46 -13.83 18.06
N GLY A 231 -7.77 -12.53 18.16
CA GLY A 231 -7.36 -11.69 19.29
C GLY A 231 -5.89 -11.24 19.27
N GLN A 232 -5.13 -11.55 18.22
CA GLN A 232 -3.76 -11.10 18.05
C GLN A 232 -3.66 -10.08 16.91
N ASP A 233 -2.94 -9.00 17.15
CA ASP A 233 -2.64 -7.98 16.14
C ASP A 233 -1.44 -8.38 15.29
N TYR A 234 -1.56 -8.13 13.98
CA TYR A 234 -0.53 -8.37 12.99
C TYR A 234 -0.35 -7.15 12.11
N GLU A 235 0.87 -6.93 11.64
CA GLU A 235 1.15 -6.04 10.52
C GLU A 235 1.00 -6.83 9.22
N TYR A 236 0.10 -6.36 8.36
CA TYR A 236 -0.19 -6.95 7.07
C TYR A 236 0.31 -6.02 5.96
N TYR A 237 1.18 -6.56 5.12
CA TYR A 237 1.79 -5.90 3.99
C TYR A 237 1.34 -6.56 2.71
N TRP A 238 1.03 -5.77 1.69
CA TRP A 238 0.85 -6.28 0.35
C TRP A 238 1.31 -5.27 -0.69
N ALA A 239 1.72 -5.77 -1.84
CA ALA A 239 2.09 -4.94 -2.97
C ALA A 239 1.86 -5.67 -4.29
N ALA A 240 1.69 -4.89 -5.36
CA ALA A 240 1.40 -5.38 -6.68
C ALA A 240 1.92 -4.38 -7.72
N GLY A 241 2.39 -4.88 -8.86
CA GLY A 241 2.90 -4.00 -9.90
C GLY A 241 3.20 -4.67 -11.24
N LEU A 242 3.55 -3.83 -12.22
CA LEU A 242 4.27 -4.27 -13.41
C LEU A 242 5.74 -4.50 -13.07
N LEU A 243 6.31 -5.56 -13.63
CA LEU A 243 7.72 -5.87 -13.46
C LEU A 243 8.57 -4.78 -14.15
N PRO A 244 9.53 -4.14 -13.43
CA PRO A 244 10.39 -3.14 -14.04
C PRO A 244 11.21 -3.70 -15.21
N LYS A 245 11.65 -2.82 -16.11
CA LYS A 245 12.48 -3.26 -17.26
C LYS A 245 13.75 -3.97 -16.79
N SER A 246 14.06 -5.09 -17.46
CA SER A 246 15.23 -5.94 -17.19
C SER A 246 15.27 -6.59 -15.80
N VAL A 247 14.15 -6.59 -15.06
CA VAL A 247 13.99 -7.31 -13.80
C VAL A 247 13.23 -8.60 -14.07
N ALA A 248 13.64 -9.69 -13.43
CA ALA A 248 12.98 -10.99 -13.51
C ALA A 248 12.20 -11.34 -12.21
N GLY A 249 12.59 -10.75 -11.08
CA GLY A 249 11.92 -10.99 -9.80
C GLY A 249 12.12 -9.83 -8.81
N LEU A 250 11.34 -9.84 -7.74
CA LEU A 250 11.53 -8.93 -6.61
C LEU A 250 11.59 -9.73 -5.32
N ARG A 251 12.39 -9.24 -4.37
CA ARG A 251 12.48 -9.79 -3.02
C ARG A 251 12.38 -8.65 -2.00
N TYR A 252 11.46 -8.79 -1.06
CA TYR A 252 11.19 -7.79 -0.03
C TYR A 252 11.69 -8.29 1.32
N THR A 253 12.41 -7.47 2.06
CA THR A 253 12.78 -7.72 3.45
C THR A 253 12.07 -6.71 4.35
N PHE A 254 11.35 -7.22 5.34
CA PHE A 254 10.47 -6.45 6.22
C PHE A 254 11.15 -6.09 7.55
N PRO A 255 10.54 -5.18 8.35
CA PRO A 255 11.13 -4.75 9.63
C PRO A 255 11.33 -5.86 10.65
N ASP A 256 10.59 -6.97 10.53
CA ASP A 256 10.76 -8.18 11.34
C ASP A 256 11.91 -9.10 10.86
N GLY A 257 12.63 -8.69 9.82
CA GLY A 257 13.72 -9.45 9.19
C GLY A 257 13.24 -10.52 8.21
N ALA A 258 11.94 -10.77 8.10
CA ALA A 258 11.40 -11.74 7.16
C ALA A 258 11.62 -11.28 5.73
N THR A 259 11.94 -12.23 4.85
CA THR A 259 12.16 -11.97 3.43
C THR A 259 11.17 -12.75 2.59
N VAL A 260 10.49 -12.06 1.67
CA VAL A 260 9.44 -12.62 0.81
C VAL A 260 9.78 -12.35 -0.65
N ASN A 261 9.81 -13.42 -1.46
CA ASN A 261 9.89 -13.29 -2.91
C ASN A 261 8.51 -12.96 -3.48
N ALA A 262 8.44 -11.97 -4.36
CA ALA A 262 7.21 -11.67 -5.09
C ALA A 262 6.90 -12.78 -6.10
N THR A 263 5.63 -13.12 -6.23
CA THR A 263 5.13 -14.04 -7.26
C THR A 263 5.00 -13.28 -8.58
N VAL A 264 5.74 -13.71 -9.61
CA VAL A 264 5.76 -13.07 -10.93
C VAL A 264 4.94 -13.88 -11.94
N THR A 265 3.94 -13.25 -12.56
CA THR A 265 3.09 -13.87 -13.58
C THR A 265 2.82 -12.89 -14.73
N GLY A 266 3.13 -13.28 -15.96
CA GLY A 266 2.77 -12.51 -17.16
C GLY A 266 3.32 -11.07 -17.21
N GLY A 267 4.48 -10.83 -16.60
CA GLY A 267 5.10 -9.50 -16.49
C GLY A 267 4.55 -8.61 -15.37
N PHE A 268 3.69 -9.18 -14.52
CA PHE A 268 3.21 -8.57 -13.28
C PHE A 268 3.80 -9.29 -12.08
N TRP A 269 3.80 -8.65 -10.92
CA TRP A 269 4.23 -9.24 -9.67
C TRP A 269 3.25 -8.92 -8.53
N LEU A 270 3.17 -9.82 -7.56
CA LEU A 270 2.33 -9.76 -6.37
C LEU A 270 3.14 -10.19 -5.16
N MET A 271 2.91 -9.56 -4.02
CA MET A 271 3.55 -9.93 -2.75
C MET A 271 2.59 -9.69 -1.60
N LYS A 272 2.63 -10.58 -0.61
CA LYS A 272 1.98 -10.42 0.70
C LYS A 272 2.95 -10.82 1.79
N HIS A 273 2.85 -10.17 2.95
CA HIS A 273 3.54 -10.56 4.17
C HIS A 273 2.67 -10.24 5.38
N ARG A 274 2.70 -11.11 6.40
CA ARG A 274 2.06 -10.86 7.68
C ARG A 274 3.06 -11.07 8.80
N SER A 275 3.27 -10.04 9.61
CA SER A 275 4.15 -10.06 10.77
C SER A 275 3.37 -10.12 12.08
N ALA A 276 3.72 -11.07 12.95
CA ALA A 276 3.20 -11.16 14.31
C ALA A 276 3.91 -10.19 15.27
N THR A 277 5.01 -9.58 14.83
CA THR A 277 5.71 -8.54 15.57
C THR A 277 5.14 -7.22 15.08
N PRO A 278 4.25 -6.54 15.83
CA PRO A 278 3.73 -5.24 15.45
C PRO A 278 4.87 -4.21 15.47
N GLY A 279 5.59 -4.15 14.36
CA GLY A 279 6.65 -3.21 14.07
C GLY A 279 6.20 -2.13 13.09
N GLY A 280 4.87 -1.93 12.95
CA GLY A 280 4.28 -0.92 12.07
C GLY A 280 5.07 0.36 12.21
N GLY A 281 5.55 0.93 11.11
CA GLY A 281 6.72 1.79 11.16
C GLY A 281 6.42 3.29 11.17
N PRO A 282 6.38 3.93 12.35
CA PRO A 282 6.72 5.33 12.60
C PRO A 282 8.22 5.44 13.02
N PRO A 283 8.75 6.62 13.45
CA PRO A 283 10.19 6.90 13.49
C PRO A 283 11.03 5.84 14.21
N GLY A 284 12.02 5.29 13.49
CA GLY A 284 13.03 4.36 14.02
C GLY A 284 12.87 2.90 13.58
N ALA A 285 11.75 2.52 12.95
CA ALA A 285 11.61 1.19 12.36
C ALA A 285 12.57 1.00 11.17
N PRO A 286 13.20 -0.18 11.00
CA PRO A 286 13.96 -0.50 9.80
C PRO A 286 13.12 -0.27 8.54
N PRO A 287 13.69 0.25 7.44
CA PRO A 287 12.96 0.39 6.19
C PRO A 287 12.65 -0.98 5.60
N ILE A 288 11.57 -1.06 4.81
CA ILE A 288 11.36 -2.21 3.93
C ILE A 288 12.43 -2.16 2.83
N LYS A 289 13.21 -3.22 2.68
CA LYS A 289 14.20 -3.34 1.60
C LYS A 289 13.61 -4.10 0.43
N VAL A 290 13.90 -3.65 -0.79
CA VAL A 290 13.45 -4.29 -2.02
C VAL A 290 14.66 -4.55 -2.90
N GLU A 291 14.88 -5.81 -3.24
CA GLU A 291 15.89 -6.24 -4.18
C GLU A 291 15.23 -6.60 -5.51
N LEU A 292 15.72 -5.98 -6.57
CA LEU A 292 15.31 -6.28 -7.94
C LEU A 292 16.29 -7.32 -8.48
N LEU A 293 15.76 -8.46 -8.91
CA LEU A 293 16.55 -9.63 -9.28
C LEU A 293 16.64 -9.77 -10.80
N ALA A 294 17.81 -10.17 -11.29
CA ALA A 294 18.02 -10.61 -12.66
C ALA A 294 17.49 -12.04 -12.87
N GLN A 295 17.53 -12.51 -14.12
CA GLN A 295 17.04 -13.85 -14.49
C GLN A 295 17.85 -14.99 -13.83
N ASP A 296 19.13 -14.75 -13.54
CA ASP A 296 20.00 -15.70 -12.82
C ASP A 296 19.84 -15.62 -11.29
N GLY A 297 18.94 -14.76 -10.80
CA GLY A 297 18.72 -14.51 -9.37
C GLY A 297 19.70 -13.55 -8.73
N SER A 298 20.68 -13.01 -9.47
CA SER A 298 21.58 -11.98 -8.95
C SER A 298 20.83 -10.69 -8.65
N VAL A 299 21.28 -9.95 -7.62
CA VAL A 299 20.70 -8.67 -7.25
C VAL A 299 21.18 -7.60 -8.22
N LEU A 300 20.25 -7.03 -9.00
CA LEU A 300 20.53 -5.90 -9.88
C LEU A 300 20.66 -4.61 -9.09
N VAL A 301 19.76 -4.43 -8.12
CA VAL A 301 19.72 -3.23 -7.28
C VAL A 301 18.92 -3.48 -6.00
N THR A 302 19.38 -2.87 -4.92
CA THR A 302 18.66 -2.78 -3.64
C THR A 302 18.11 -1.37 -3.46
N ARG A 303 16.87 -1.30 -2.96
CA ARG A 303 16.14 -0.07 -2.66
C ARG A 303 15.62 -0.16 -1.23
N GLU A 304 15.61 0.97 -0.54
CA GLU A 304 14.97 1.09 0.76
C GLU A 304 13.73 1.97 0.60
N LEU A 305 12.58 1.50 1.07
CA LEU A 305 11.33 2.24 1.02
C LEU A 305 11.29 3.23 2.19
N GLU A 306 10.76 4.41 1.91
CA GLU A 306 10.62 5.48 2.90
C GLU A 306 9.21 5.41 3.49
N TRP A 307 9.13 5.38 4.82
CA TRP A 307 7.86 5.34 5.54
C TRP A 307 7.02 6.59 5.23
N GLY A 308 5.75 6.38 4.90
CA GLY A 308 4.80 7.44 4.55
C GLY A 308 4.91 7.94 3.10
N LEU A 309 6.02 7.71 2.40
CA LEU A 309 6.17 8.07 0.99
C LEU A 309 6.00 6.86 0.06
N HIS A 310 6.67 5.75 0.38
CA HIS A 310 6.63 4.50 -0.37
C HIS A 310 5.88 3.39 0.38
N THR A 311 5.35 3.72 1.56
CA THR A 311 4.46 2.86 2.33
C THR A 311 3.19 3.62 2.66
N CYS A 312 2.04 3.10 2.24
CA CYS A 312 0.76 3.79 2.50
C CYS A 312 0.05 3.08 3.64
N ALA A 313 -0.22 3.83 4.71
CA ALA A 313 -1.06 3.39 5.80
C ALA A 313 -2.53 3.59 5.43
N GLN A 314 -3.38 2.61 5.73
CA GLN A 314 -4.85 2.65 5.59
C GLN A 314 -5.35 2.75 4.14
N ILE A 315 -5.85 1.62 3.64
CA ILE A 315 -6.08 1.37 2.20
C ILE A 315 -7.39 1.94 1.62
N SER A 316 -8.06 2.88 2.28
CA SER A 316 -9.25 3.49 1.65
C SER A 316 -8.90 4.27 0.36
N HIS A 317 -7.62 4.61 0.15
CA HIS A 317 -7.15 5.36 -1.03
C HIS A 317 -6.11 4.65 -1.89
N GLY A 318 -5.62 3.49 -1.44
CA GLY A 318 -4.50 2.80 -2.08
C GLY A 318 -3.16 3.54 -1.99
N CYS A 319 -2.07 2.80 -2.14
CA CYS A 319 -0.90 3.36 -2.81
C CYS A 319 -1.22 3.44 -4.29
#